data_AF-A0A0C2DXT1-F1
#
_entry.id   AF-A0A0C2DXT1-F1
#
_cell.length_a   1.000
_cell.length_b   1.000
_cell.length_c   1.000
_cell.angle_alpha   90.00
_cell.angle_beta   90.00
_cell.angle_gamma   90.00
#
_symmetry.space_group_name_H-M   'P 1'
#
loop_
_entity.id
_entity.type
_entity.pdbx_description
1 polymer ?
#
loop_
_entity_poly.entity_id
_entity_poly.type
_entity_poly.pdbx_seq_one_letter_code
_entity_poly.pdbx_strand_id
1 'polypeptide(L)'
;MTYFSIVALIADFTFWCTLHTTWFVKQRRVSLIRKRKTSNFTVVSTRQIVRCGKGAKINCCDKHESCGFWARNDECKKNPEWMQANCQLSCRVCNTDSNKPSTQKSQCGVGKESNCCDKDPSCALWASQGECSKNPEWMLSNCQLSCHNCKTDSNKPETRKSR
;
A
#
# COMPACT_ATOMS: atom_id res chain seq x y z
N MET A 1 -77.01 1.79 -25.26
CA MET A 1 -77.66 2.77 -26.16
C MET A 1 -77.93 3.98 -25.29
N THR A 2 -77.15 5.05 -25.23
CA THR A 2 -76.38 5.77 -26.23
C THR A 2 -75.29 6.59 -25.54
N TYR A 3 -74.08 6.48 -26.08
CA TYR A 3 -72.92 7.33 -25.86
C TYR A 3 -73.21 8.75 -26.38
N PHE A 4 -72.43 9.74 -25.94
CA PHE A 4 -72.47 11.16 -26.36
C PHE A 4 -73.64 11.92 -25.78
N SER A 5 -73.44 12.74 -24.75
CA SER A 5 -72.88 14.09 -24.88
C SER A 5 -73.23 14.76 -23.54
N ILE A 6 -72.38 15.39 -22.74
CA ILE A 6 -71.36 16.38 -23.03
C ILE A 6 -70.73 16.66 -21.64
N VAL A 7 -69.41 16.56 -21.59
CA VAL A 7 -68.54 17.44 -20.80
C VAL A 7 -68.71 17.35 -19.27
N ALA A 8 -67.93 16.46 -18.68
CA ALA A 8 -66.68 16.86 -18.01
C ALA A 8 -66.97 17.62 -16.71
N LEU A 9 -67.28 16.79 -15.72
CA LEU A 9 -67.28 17.08 -14.29
C LEU A 9 -66.04 17.91 -13.93
N ILE A 10 -66.30 19.15 -13.54
CA ILE A 10 -65.37 20.22 -13.18
C ILE A 10 -64.79 19.96 -11.77
N ALA A 11 -64.16 18.81 -11.60
CA ALA A 11 -63.43 18.41 -10.40
C ALA A 11 -62.56 17.23 -10.86
N ASP A 12 -61.24 17.32 -11.05
CA ASP A 12 -60.27 17.22 -9.96
C ASP A 12 -58.83 17.30 -10.53
N PHE A 13 -58.52 18.32 -11.34
CA PHE A 13 -57.17 18.50 -11.91
C PHE A 13 -56.30 19.51 -11.15
N THR A 14 -56.66 19.83 -9.91
CA THR A 14 -55.71 20.33 -8.90
C THR A 14 -54.78 19.21 -8.41
N PHE A 15 -55.04 17.95 -8.78
CA PHE A 15 -54.25 16.79 -8.39
C PHE A 15 -53.15 16.38 -9.40
N TRP A 16 -53.03 17.05 -10.55
CA TRP A 16 -51.98 16.77 -11.55
C TRP A 16 -50.98 17.94 -11.74
N CYS A 17 -50.86 18.82 -10.74
CA CYS A 17 -49.79 19.82 -10.66
C CYS A 17 -48.56 19.33 -9.86
N THR A 18 -48.58 18.09 -9.37
CA THR A 18 -47.53 17.53 -8.50
C THR A 18 -46.58 16.55 -9.19
N LEU A 19 -46.72 16.26 -10.48
CA LEU A 19 -45.78 15.38 -11.21
C LEU A 19 -45.56 15.88 -12.64
N HIS A 20 -44.28 15.99 -13.05
CA HIS A 20 -43.77 16.31 -14.40
C HIS A 20 -43.80 17.82 -14.79
N THR A 21 -42.68 18.55 -14.78
CA THR A 21 -41.67 18.41 -15.84
C THR A 21 -40.42 19.28 -15.58
N THR A 22 -39.25 18.68 -15.78
CA THR A 22 -37.92 19.30 -16.00
C THR A 22 -37.20 19.88 -14.76
N TRP A 23 -36.25 19.24 -14.07
CA TRP A 23 -35.27 18.21 -14.46
C TRP A 23 -34.45 18.64 -15.70
N PHE A 24 -33.15 18.95 -15.49
CA PHE A 24 -32.17 19.60 -16.39
C PHE A 24 -32.35 21.13 -16.49
N VAL A 25 -31.45 22.01 -16.03
CA VAL A 25 -30.03 22.16 -16.44
C VAL A 25 -29.26 23.01 -15.41
N LYS A 26 -27.96 22.71 -15.28
CA LYS A 26 -26.84 23.53 -14.78
C LYS A 26 -26.43 23.44 -13.31
N GLN A 27 -25.59 22.44 -13.10
CA GLN A 27 -24.62 22.31 -12.03
C GLN A 27 -23.65 23.51 -11.97
N ARG A 28 -23.59 24.19 -10.82
CA ARG A 28 -22.37 24.89 -10.38
C ARG A 28 -21.61 23.95 -9.45
N ARG A 29 -20.37 23.62 -9.85
CA ARG A 29 -19.43 22.77 -9.12
C ARG A 29 -19.04 23.44 -7.79
N VAL A 30 -19.67 23.03 -6.70
CA VAL A 30 -18.97 23.03 -5.40
C VAL A 30 -18.23 21.70 -5.36
N SER A 31 -16.91 21.77 -5.35
CA SER A 31 -16.01 20.61 -5.30
C SER A 31 -16.52 19.58 -4.30
N LEU A 32 -16.86 18.39 -4.80
CA LEU A 32 -17.01 17.20 -4.00
C LEU A 32 -15.67 16.96 -3.29
N ILE A 33 -15.52 17.47 -2.07
CA ILE A 33 -14.62 16.84 -1.11
C ILE A 33 -15.23 15.45 -0.94
N ARG A 34 -14.69 14.49 -1.70
CA ARG A 34 -14.97 13.08 -1.57
C ARG A 34 -14.53 12.73 -0.14
N LYS A 35 -15.46 12.81 0.81
CA LYS A 35 -15.28 12.30 2.17
C LYS A 35 -14.86 10.85 1.97
N ARG A 36 -13.57 10.56 2.14
CA ARG A 36 -13.09 9.18 2.13
C ARG A 36 -13.91 8.48 3.19
N LYS A 37 -14.70 7.46 2.78
CA LYS A 37 -15.27 6.49 3.70
C LYS A 37 -14.08 5.91 4.45
N THR A 38 -13.84 6.38 5.67
CA THR A 38 -13.02 5.66 6.63
C THR A 38 -13.79 4.39 6.92
N SER A 39 -13.33 3.30 6.29
CA SER A 39 -13.69 1.93 6.65
C SER A 39 -13.73 1.82 8.16
N ASN A 40 -14.77 1.16 8.69
CA ASN A 40 -14.90 0.75 10.09
C ASN A 40 -13.54 0.35 10.66
N PHE A 41 -12.94 1.26 11.40
CA PHE A 41 -11.87 0.97 12.33
C PHE A 41 -12.44 1.37 13.66
N THR A 42 -12.66 0.38 14.53
CA THR A 42 -13.00 0.60 15.92
C THR A 42 -11.94 1.51 16.50
N VAL A 43 -12.32 2.78 16.69
CA VAL A 43 -11.49 3.76 17.36
C VAL A 43 -11.44 3.31 18.82
N VAL A 44 -10.51 2.40 19.14
CA VAL A 44 -9.96 2.29 20.49
C VAL A 44 -9.00 3.49 20.63
N SER A 45 -9.60 4.67 20.74
CA SER A 45 -8.89 5.91 21.09
C SER A 45 -8.95 6.06 22.59
N THR A 46 -8.06 5.37 23.26
CA THR A 46 -7.66 5.73 24.63
C THR A 46 -6.13 5.83 24.67
N ARG A 47 -5.67 7.04 24.33
CA ARG A 47 -4.40 7.70 24.71
C ARG A 47 -3.08 7.09 24.18
N GLN A 48 -2.29 7.98 23.55
CA GLN A 48 -0.82 7.90 23.32
C GLN A 48 -0.24 7.08 22.15
N ILE A 49 -0.90 7.06 20.99
CA ILE A 49 -0.25 6.66 19.73
C ILE A 49 -0.48 7.79 18.71
N VAL A 50 0.50 8.68 18.54
CA VAL A 50 0.25 9.93 17.77
C VAL A 50 0.61 9.78 16.30
N ARG A 51 1.64 9.00 15.93
CA ARG A 51 1.98 8.74 14.51
C ARG A 51 2.61 7.36 14.32
N CYS A 52 2.03 6.52 13.46
CA CYS A 52 2.60 5.21 13.10
C CYS A 52 2.97 5.11 11.62
N GLY A 53 3.93 4.22 11.33
CA GLY A 53 4.29 3.80 9.98
C GLY A 53 3.16 3.02 9.29
N LYS A 54 3.26 2.87 7.97
CA LYS A 54 2.34 2.07 7.15
C LYS A 54 3.10 0.90 6.52
N GLY A 55 2.40 -0.18 6.15
CA GLY A 55 3.01 -1.34 5.48
C GLY A 55 3.98 -2.09 6.40
N ALA A 56 5.21 -2.35 5.94
CA ALA A 56 6.23 -3.08 6.70
C ALA A 56 6.63 -2.44 8.05
N LYS A 57 6.22 -1.19 8.30
CA LYS A 57 6.44 -0.43 9.55
C LYS A 57 5.15 -0.25 10.38
N ILE A 58 4.13 -1.11 10.20
CA ILE A 58 2.82 -0.95 10.86
C ILE A 58 2.91 -0.92 12.39
N ASN A 59 3.88 -1.62 12.97
CA ASN A 59 4.11 -1.66 14.41
C ASN A 59 5.12 -0.59 14.91
N CYS A 60 5.56 0.31 14.04
CA CYS A 60 6.50 1.37 14.39
C CYS A 60 5.78 2.70 14.57
N CYS A 61 5.86 3.27 15.78
CA CYS A 61 5.12 4.47 16.13
C CYS A 61 5.94 5.46 16.97
N ASP A 62 5.61 6.74 16.79
CA ASP A 62 5.91 7.81 17.72
C ASP A 62 4.79 7.89 18.76
N LYS A 63 5.20 7.82 20.03
CA LYS A 63 4.36 7.95 21.21
C LYS A 63 4.14 9.41 21.62
N HIS A 64 4.91 10.34 21.03
CA HIS A 64 4.82 11.76 21.32
C HIS A 64 4.67 12.61 20.04
N GLU A 65 3.82 13.64 20.09
CA GLU A 65 3.55 14.51 18.95
C GLU A 65 4.78 15.32 18.50
N SER A 66 5.63 15.68 19.46
CA SER A 66 6.87 16.45 19.23
C SER A 66 8.05 15.59 18.80
N CYS A 67 7.89 14.26 18.64
CA CYS A 67 8.97 13.39 18.17
C CYS A 67 9.62 13.91 16.87
N GLY A 68 8.82 14.44 15.94
CA GLY A 68 9.33 14.99 14.69
C GLY A 68 10.11 16.30 14.85
N PHE A 69 9.83 17.08 15.90
CA PHE A 69 10.58 18.28 16.25
C PHE A 69 11.90 17.90 16.93
N TRP A 70 11.87 17.01 17.93
CA TRP A 70 13.05 16.55 18.63
C TRP A 70 14.03 15.81 17.72
N ALA A 71 13.54 14.95 16.83
CA ALA A 71 14.39 14.29 15.84
C ALA A 71 15.12 15.30 14.93
N ARG A 72 14.48 16.41 14.57
CA ARG A 72 15.11 17.51 13.81
C ARG A 72 16.16 18.30 14.61
N ASN A 73 16.09 18.25 15.94
CA ASN A 73 17.06 18.90 16.84
C ASN A 73 18.17 17.92 17.30
N ASP A 74 18.35 16.82 16.57
CA ASP A 74 19.33 15.75 16.85
C ASP A 74 19.12 15.01 18.18
N GLU A 75 17.91 15.03 18.76
CA GLU A 75 17.63 14.29 19.99
C GLU A 75 17.81 12.78 19.82
N CYS A 76 17.65 12.25 18.60
CA CYS A 76 17.92 10.84 18.32
C CYS A 76 19.39 10.45 18.59
N LYS A 77 20.33 11.42 18.57
CA LYS A 77 21.74 11.23 18.89
C LYS A 77 22.08 11.68 20.31
N LYS A 78 21.52 12.80 20.75
CA LYS A 78 21.77 13.38 22.08
C LYS A 78 21.09 12.61 23.21
N ASN A 79 19.90 12.09 22.95
CA ASN A 79 19.09 11.34 23.90
C ASN A 79 18.52 10.06 23.25
N PRO A 80 19.39 9.12 22.84
CA PRO A 80 19.02 7.98 22.03
C PRO A 80 18.10 7.03 22.78
N GLU A 81 18.32 6.77 24.07
CA GLU A 81 17.52 5.82 24.85
C GLU A 81 16.05 6.23 24.92
N TRP A 82 15.80 7.50 25.26
CA TRP A 82 14.44 8.01 25.36
C TRP A 82 13.77 8.07 23.98
N MET A 83 14.50 8.56 22.98
CA MET A 83 13.98 8.73 21.63
C MET A 83 13.73 7.38 20.93
N GLN A 84 14.52 6.35 21.20
CA GLN A 84 14.26 5.01 20.68
C GLN A 84 13.03 4.38 21.32
N ALA A 85 12.78 4.60 22.61
CA ALA A 85 11.61 4.05 23.28
C ALA A 85 10.29 4.75 22.87
N ASN A 86 10.36 6.04 22.50
CA ASN A 86 9.18 6.89 22.32
C ASN A 86 8.99 7.47 20.91
N CYS A 87 10.05 7.55 20.11
CA CYS A 87 10.07 8.25 18.82
C CYS A 87 10.67 7.37 17.72
N GLN A 88 10.28 6.10 17.68
CA GLN A 88 10.87 5.09 16.80
C GLN A 88 10.76 5.47 15.32
N LEU A 89 9.62 6.04 14.94
CA LEU A 89 9.36 6.42 13.55
C LEU A 89 10.15 7.67 13.18
N SER A 90 10.13 8.69 14.04
CA SER A 90 10.87 9.95 13.85
C SER A 90 12.39 9.74 13.83
N CYS A 91 12.91 8.85 14.66
CA CYS A 91 14.33 8.48 14.67
C CYS A 91 14.71 7.38 13.68
N ARG A 92 13.75 6.86 12.91
CA ARG A 92 13.95 5.81 11.90
C ARG A 92 14.56 4.52 12.45
N VAL A 93 14.37 4.24 13.74
CA VAL A 93 14.85 3.04 14.44
C VAL A 93 13.80 1.94 14.51
N CYS A 94 12.81 1.98 13.61
CA CYS A 94 11.77 0.97 13.54
C CYS A 94 12.39 -0.43 13.45
N ASN A 95 12.15 -1.28 14.45
CA ASN A 95 12.39 -2.72 14.33
C ASN A 95 11.30 -3.30 13.44
N THR A 96 11.50 -3.20 12.14
CA THR A 96 10.82 -4.08 11.21
C THR A 96 11.46 -5.45 11.35
N ASP A 97 10.75 -6.55 11.08
CA ASP A 97 11.41 -7.83 10.78
C ASP A 97 12.36 -7.71 9.56
N SER A 98 12.28 -6.59 8.83
CA SER A 98 13.24 -6.13 7.81
C SER A 98 14.48 -5.40 8.37
N ASN A 99 14.59 -5.26 9.69
CA ASN A 99 15.73 -4.74 10.44
C ASN A 99 16.39 -5.85 11.27
N LYS A 100 16.22 -7.12 10.84
CA LYS A 100 17.39 -7.98 10.84
C LYS A 100 18.40 -7.20 9.98
N PRO A 101 19.59 -6.81 10.48
CA PRO A 101 20.69 -6.67 9.55
C PRO A 101 20.65 -7.97 8.77
N SER A 102 20.62 -7.93 7.44
CA SER A 102 20.91 -9.12 6.66
C SER A 102 22.40 -9.47 6.88
N THR A 103 22.81 -9.72 8.13
CA THR A 103 23.89 -10.63 8.51
C THR A 103 23.55 -12.07 8.15
N GLN A 104 22.38 -12.32 7.57
CA GLN A 104 22.32 -13.26 6.46
C GLN A 104 22.19 -12.43 5.20
N LYS A 105 23.34 -12.16 4.59
CA LYS A 105 23.50 -11.89 3.17
C LYS A 105 22.68 -12.96 2.49
N SER A 106 21.39 -12.76 2.28
CA SER A 106 20.59 -13.77 1.59
C SER A 106 21.11 -13.69 0.17
N GLN A 107 21.92 -14.67 -0.21
CA GLN A 107 22.35 -14.83 -1.59
C GLN A 107 21.15 -15.11 -2.52
N CYS A 108 19.94 -15.20 -1.98
CA CYS A 108 18.70 -15.38 -2.69
C CYS A 108 17.97 -14.07 -2.98
N GLY A 109 17.25 -14.04 -4.11
CA GLY A 109 16.37 -12.95 -4.52
C GLY A 109 15.12 -12.83 -3.64
N VAL A 110 14.25 -11.88 -3.98
CA VAL A 110 12.98 -11.63 -3.27
C VAL A 110 11.80 -11.74 -4.22
N GLY A 111 10.60 -11.98 -3.70
CA GLY A 111 9.39 -12.04 -4.50
C GLY A 111 9.40 -13.23 -5.47
N LYS A 112 9.25 -12.98 -6.77
CA LYS A 112 9.23 -14.03 -7.81
C LYS A 112 10.56 -14.77 -7.97
N GLU A 113 11.65 -14.17 -7.50
CA GLU A 113 13.00 -14.74 -7.54
C GLU A 113 13.44 -15.27 -6.16
N SER A 114 12.50 -15.50 -5.23
CA SER A 114 12.85 -16.02 -3.89
C SER A 114 13.58 -17.36 -3.91
N ASN A 115 13.39 -18.14 -4.98
CA ASN A 115 14.05 -19.44 -5.18
C ASN A 115 15.36 -19.31 -5.99
N CYS A 116 15.68 -18.11 -6.47
CA CYS A 116 16.90 -17.86 -7.23
C CYS A 116 17.98 -17.39 -6.26
N CYS A 117 19.08 -18.13 -6.18
CA CYS A 117 20.15 -17.84 -5.23
C CYS A 117 21.53 -17.96 -5.86
N ASP A 118 22.42 -17.08 -5.41
CA ASP A 118 23.85 -17.30 -5.46
C ASP A 118 24.24 -18.32 -4.39
N LYS A 119 25.26 -19.13 -4.69
CA LYS A 119 25.83 -20.10 -3.76
C LYS A 119 27.05 -19.54 -3.06
N ASP A 120 27.70 -18.54 -3.67
CA ASP A 120 28.90 -17.91 -3.12
C ASP A 120 28.62 -16.44 -2.74
N PRO A 121 29.07 -15.98 -1.56
CA PRO A 121 29.04 -14.56 -1.20
C PRO A 121 29.71 -13.63 -2.23
N SER A 122 30.67 -14.11 -3.01
CA SER A 122 31.49 -13.34 -3.95
C SER A 122 30.87 -13.22 -5.34
N CYS A 123 29.74 -13.89 -5.60
CA CYS A 123 29.04 -13.87 -6.88
C CYS A 123 28.77 -12.44 -7.40
N ALA A 124 28.35 -11.52 -6.53
CA ALA A 124 28.11 -10.13 -6.91
C ALA A 124 29.39 -9.41 -7.39
N LEU A 125 30.52 -9.69 -6.75
CA LEU A 125 31.82 -9.15 -7.15
C LEU A 125 32.26 -9.73 -8.50
N TRP A 126 32.20 -11.05 -8.66
CA TRP A 126 32.59 -11.72 -9.90
C TRP A 126 31.71 -11.32 -11.09
N ALA A 127 30.39 -11.21 -10.88
CA ALA A 127 29.49 -10.68 -11.90
C ALA A 127 29.88 -9.25 -12.32
N SER A 128 30.27 -8.39 -11.36
CA SER A 128 30.74 -7.03 -11.66
C SER A 128 32.06 -7.00 -12.46
N GLN A 129 32.87 -8.05 -12.36
CA GLN A 129 34.12 -8.24 -13.12
C GLN A 129 33.90 -8.87 -14.50
N GLY A 130 32.63 -9.15 -14.85
CA GLY A 130 32.26 -9.74 -16.14
C GLY A 130 32.37 -11.26 -16.18
N GLU A 131 32.48 -11.95 -15.04
CA GLU A 131 32.61 -13.41 -15.00
C GLU A 131 31.38 -14.12 -15.57
N CYS A 132 30.20 -13.52 -15.53
CA CYS A 132 29.01 -14.07 -16.18
C CYS A 132 29.20 -14.27 -17.70
N SER A 133 30.08 -13.49 -18.33
CA SER A 133 30.42 -13.62 -19.76
C SER A 133 31.72 -14.39 -19.98
N LYS A 134 32.73 -14.23 -19.10
CA LYS A 134 34.03 -14.90 -19.22
C LYS A 134 33.99 -16.37 -18.80
N ASN A 135 33.18 -16.69 -17.80
CA ASN A 135 33.02 -18.02 -17.22
C ASN A 135 31.53 -18.37 -16.99
N PRO A 136 30.73 -18.41 -18.07
CA PRO A 136 29.28 -18.56 -17.98
C PRO A 136 28.87 -19.91 -17.37
N GLU A 137 29.59 -21.00 -17.66
CA GLU A 137 29.22 -22.33 -17.20
C GLU A 137 29.17 -22.42 -15.66
N TRP A 138 30.21 -21.91 -15.01
CA TRP A 138 30.29 -21.88 -13.56
C TRP A 138 29.34 -20.83 -12.97
N MET A 139 29.34 -19.62 -13.53
CA MET A 139 28.60 -18.48 -12.99
C MET A 139 27.09 -18.67 -13.11
N LEU A 140 26.57 -19.18 -14.22
CA LEU A 140 25.13 -19.36 -14.41
C LEU A 140 24.54 -20.44 -13.48
N SER A 141 25.35 -21.35 -12.97
CA SER A 141 24.93 -22.43 -12.06
C SER A 141 25.07 -22.06 -10.59
N ASN A 142 26.07 -21.23 -10.25
CA ASN A 142 26.44 -20.90 -8.88
C ASN A 142 26.12 -19.47 -8.49
N CYS A 143 25.93 -18.57 -9.45
CA CYS A 143 25.68 -17.15 -9.26
C CYS A 143 24.44 -16.72 -10.07
N GLN A 144 23.35 -17.50 -9.95
CA GLN A 144 22.14 -17.31 -10.74
C GLN A 144 21.52 -15.94 -10.56
N LEU A 145 21.52 -15.43 -9.32
CA LEU A 145 20.96 -14.12 -9.01
C LEU A 145 21.87 -13.01 -9.55
N SER A 146 23.17 -13.09 -9.26
CA SER A 146 24.16 -12.11 -9.68
C SER A 146 24.33 -12.02 -11.21
N CYS A 147 24.13 -13.13 -11.93
CA CYS A 147 24.16 -13.16 -13.39
C CYS A 147 22.78 -13.00 -14.05
N HIS A 148 21.72 -12.71 -13.28
CA HIS A 148 20.36 -12.57 -13.78
C HIS A 148 19.85 -13.79 -14.57
N ASN A 149 20.29 -14.98 -14.17
CA ASN A 149 19.92 -16.26 -14.77
C ASN A 149 18.80 -16.98 -13.98
N CYS A 150 17.96 -16.20 -13.30
CA CYS A 150 16.85 -16.73 -12.53
C CYS A 150 15.76 -17.28 -13.47
N LYS A 151 15.35 -18.53 -13.26
CA LYS A 151 14.15 -19.07 -13.90
C LYS A 151 12.94 -18.53 -13.16
N THR A 152 12.21 -17.60 -13.77
CA THR A 152 10.87 -17.27 -13.29
C THR A 152 9.91 -18.33 -13.81
N ASP A 153 9.19 -19.00 -12.91
CA ASP A 153 8.14 -19.95 -13.30
C ASP A 153 6.99 -19.20 -13.99
N SER A 154 7.11 -18.97 -15.30
CA SER A 154 6.07 -18.35 -16.13
C SER A 154 5.03 -19.37 -16.63
N ASN A 155 4.95 -20.56 -16.04
CA ASN A 155 3.98 -21.59 -16.41
C ASN A 155 3.47 -22.34 -15.18
N LYS A 156 2.60 -21.69 -14.40
CA LYS A 156 1.56 -22.41 -13.66
C LYS A 156 0.22 -21.97 -14.24
N PRO A 157 -0.56 -22.87 -14.85
CA PRO A 157 -1.95 -22.57 -15.18
C PRO A 157 -2.60 -22.08 -13.90
N GLU A 158 -3.12 -20.87 -13.97
CA GLU A 158 -3.98 -20.29 -12.95
C GLU A 158 -5.15 -21.27 -12.78
N THR A 159 -5.10 -22.09 -11.72
CA THR A 159 -6.23 -22.93 -11.34
C THR A 159 -7.35 -21.97 -10.96
N ARG A 160 -8.23 -21.66 -11.93
CA ARG A 160 -9.52 -21.03 -11.68
C ARG A 160 -10.18 -21.83 -10.56
N LYS A 161 -10.32 -21.22 -9.39
CA LYS A 161 -11.30 -21.64 -8.41
C LYS A 161 -12.67 -21.39 -9.05
N SER A 162 -13.26 -22.43 -9.62
CA SER A 162 -14.71 -22.51 -9.80
C SER A 162 -15.33 -22.54 -8.41
N ARG A 163 -16.00 -21.45 -8.06
CA ARG A 163 -16.96 -21.40 -6.96
C ARG A 163 -18.35 -21.35 -7.57
#